data_AF-A0A0M9GGW3-F1
#
_entry.id   AF-A0A0M9GGW3-F1
#
_cell.length_a   1.000
_cell.length_b   1.000
_cell.length_c   1.000
_cell.angle_alpha   90.00
_cell.angle_beta   90.00
_cell.angle_gamma   90.00
#
_symmetry.space_group_name_H-M   'P 1'
#
loop_
_entity.id
_entity.type
_entity.pdbx_description
1 polymer ?
#
loop_
_entity_poly.entity_id
_entity_poly.type
_entity_poly.pdbx_seq_one_letter_code
_entity_poly.pdbx_strand_id
1 'polypeptide(L)'
;MAYPRSSRQYAQLVIDEPFDDGKRELMEKCPVEWRATVGLIVESHERRVAEHVRQKEKLRPKQYTAPPVIGTYAGVAVVRGNPVVAAHSIASIRSLLNQSKEA
;
A
#
# COMPACT_ATOMS: atom_id res chain seq x y z
N MET A 1 -14.69 -2.93 28.55
CA MET A 1 -15.16 -2.02 27.49
C MET A 1 -16.00 -0.94 28.14
N ALA A 2 -15.64 0.33 27.98
CA ALA A 2 -16.42 1.42 28.53
C ALA A 2 -17.73 1.54 27.73
N TYR A 3 -18.87 1.43 28.40
CA TYR A 3 -20.16 1.68 27.76
C TYR A 3 -20.21 3.15 27.30
N PRO A 4 -20.65 3.43 26.07
CA PRO A 4 -20.77 4.79 25.57
C PRO A 4 -21.71 5.58 26.47
N ARG A 5 -21.24 6.77 26.91
CA ARG A 5 -21.96 7.61 27.88
C ARG A 5 -22.90 8.61 27.22
N SER A 6 -22.93 8.67 25.89
CA SER A 6 -23.80 9.56 25.12
C SER A 6 -24.19 8.96 23.77
N SER A 7 -25.34 9.39 23.25
CA SER A 7 -25.80 9.03 21.90
C SER A 7 -24.79 9.40 20.82
N ARG A 8 -24.05 10.50 21.00
CA ARG A 8 -22.99 10.90 20.07
C ARG A 8 -21.80 9.95 20.08
N GLN A 9 -21.38 9.46 21.25
CA GLN A 9 -20.32 8.44 21.33
C GLN A 9 -20.80 7.12 20.71
N TYR A 10 -22.06 6.76 20.91
CA TYR A 10 -22.66 5.59 20.26
C TYR A 10 -22.68 5.74 18.74
N ALA A 11 -23.09 6.89 18.22
CA ALA A 11 -23.07 7.18 16.78
C ALA A 11 -21.66 7.10 16.21
N GLN A 12 -20.64 7.55 16.95
CA GLN A 12 -19.25 7.41 16.53
C GLN A 12 -18.84 5.93 16.43
N LEU A 13 -19.24 5.08 17.37
CA LEU A 13 -18.99 3.63 17.27
C LEU A 13 -19.64 3.01 16.03
N VAL A 14 -20.87 3.43 15.68
CA VAL A 14 -21.55 2.98 14.45
C VAL A 14 -20.82 3.48 13.20
N ILE A 15 -20.27 4.70 13.22
CA ILE A 15 -19.50 5.28 12.11
C ILE A 15 -18.16 4.56 11.93
N ASP A 16 -17.48 4.28 13.04
CA ASP A 16 -16.15 3.65 13.04
C ASP A 16 -16.21 2.16 12.66
N GLU A 17 -17.40 1.53 12.74
CA GLU A 17 -17.62 0.14 12.32
C GLU A 17 -17.50 0.01 10.79
N PRO A 18 -16.54 -0.79 10.27
CA PRO A 18 -16.30 -0.88 8.83
C PRO A 18 -17.31 -1.75 8.09
N PHE A 19 -18.02 -2.65 8.78
CA PHE A 19 -18.92 -3.63 8.15
C PHE A 19 -20.40 -3.29 8.37
N ASP A 20 -21.19 -3.43 7.31
CA ASP A 20 -22.62 -3.11 7.35
C ASP A 20 -23.40 -4.02 8.31
N ASP A 21 -23.02 -5.30 8.43
CA ASP A 21 -23.63 -6.23 9.38
C ASP A 21 -23.40 -5.78 10.83
N GLY A 22 -22.17 -5.35 11.14
CA GLY A 22 -21.82 -4.81 12.47
C GLY A 22 -22.59 -3.52 12.79
N LYS A 23 -22.74 -2.63 11.80
CA LYS A 23 -23.56 -1.41 11.95
C LYS A 23 -25.01 -1.74 12.27
N ARG A 24 -25.60 -2.73 11.58
CA ARG A 24 -26.98 -3.16 11.81
C ARG A 24 -27.17 -3.72 13.21
N GLU A 25 -26.26 -4.57 13.66
CA GLU A 25 -26.28 -5.13 15.01
C GLU A 25 -26.15 -4.03 16.08
N LEU A 26 -25.28 -3.05 15.86
CA LEU A 26 -25.16 -1.89 16.75
C LEU A 26 -26.42 -1.02 16.75
N MET A 27 -27.10 -0.83 15.60
CA MET A 27 -28.36 -0.09 15.54
C MET A 27 -29.53 -0.84 16.21
N GLU A 28 -29.51 -2.17 16.16
CA GLU A 28 -30.48 -3.03 16.85
C GLU A 28 -30.31 -2.96 18.37
N LYS A 29 -29.06 -3.05 18.85
CA LYS A 29 -28.69 -2.92 20.27
C LYS A 29 -28.78 -1.50 20.83
N CYS A 30 -29.00 -0.50 19.97
CA CYS A 30 -29.10 0.90 20.37
C CYS A 30 -30.36 1.15 21.23
N PRO A 31 -30.24 1.86 22.36
CA PRO A 31 -31.38 2.31 23.15
C PRO A 31 -32.39 3.11 22.29
N VAL A 32 -33.68 2.84 22.48
CA VAL A 32 -34.77 3.44 21.68
C VAL A 32 -34.74 4.96 21.70
N GLU A 33 -34.43 5.53 22.86
CA GLU A 33 -34.30 6.98 23.09
C GLU A 33 -33.16 7.62 22.29
N TRP A 34 -32.12 6.87 21.95
CA TRP A 34 -30.98 7.38 21.18
C TRP A 34 -31.10 7.10 19.69
N ARG A 35 -31.86 6.07 19.29
CA ARG A 35 -31.93 5.58 17.90
C ARG A 35 -32.23 6.69 16.88
N ALA A 36 -33.15 7.60 17.19
CA ALA A 36 -33.46 8.74 16.32
C ALA A 36 -32.27 9.70 16.16
N THR A 37 -31.61 10.07 17.27
CA THR A 37 -30.46 10.98 17.25
C THR A 37 -29.23 10.34 16.58
N VAL A 38 -28.98 9.06 16.84
CA VAL A 38 -27.88 8.29 16.25
C VAL A 38 -28.08 8.16 14.75
N GLY A 39 -29.29 7.81 14.30
CA GLY A 39 -29.63 7.73 12.87
C GLY A 39 -29.35 9.05 12.15
N LEU A 40 -29.80 10.18 12.69
CA LEU A 40 -29.54 11.50 12.10
C LEU A 40 -28.04 11.83 12.00
N ILE A 41 -27.25 11.49 13.02
CA ILE A 41 -25.80 11.73 13.01
C ILE A 41 -25.12 10.86 11.96
N VAL A 42 -25.47 9.57 11.89
CA VAL A 42 -24.90 8.63 10.92
C VAL A 42 -25.24 9.05 9.49
N GLU A 43 -26.51 9.35 9.21
CA GLU A 43 -26.93 9.83 7.88
C GLU A 43 -26.22 11.14 7.49
N SER A 44 -26.08 12.08 8.43
CA SER A 44 -25.35 13.33 8.18
C SER A 44 -23.86 13.06 7.88
N HIS A 45 -23.24 12.12 8.60
CA HIS A 45 -21.86 11.73 8.37
C HIS A 45 -21.68 11.10 6.98
N GLU A 46 -22.53 10.15 6.61
CA GLU A 46 -22.49 9.49 5.30
C GLU A 46 -22.63 10.49 4.14
N ARG A 47 -23.55 11.46 4.25
CA ARG A 47 -23.69 12.54 3.26
C ARG A 47 -22.41 13.35 3.12
N ARG A 48 -21.79 13.76 4.24
CA ARG A 48 -20.54 14.51 4.23
C ARG A 48 -19.38 13.71 3.62
N VAL A 49 -19.30 12.41 3.91
CA VAL A 49 -18.29 11.53 3.33
C VAL A 49 -18.51 11.39 1.84
N ALA A 50 -19.74 11.16 1.38
CA ALA A 50 -20.07 11.05 -0.04
C ALA A 50 -19.71 12.33 -0.81
N GLU A 51 -20.03 13.50 -0.26
CA GLU A 51 -19.64 14.78 -0.86
C GLU A 51 -18.13 14.95 -0.92
N HIS A 52 -17.42 14.60 0.16
CA HIS A 52 -15.96 14.69 0.22
C HIS A 52 -15.28 13.76 -0.79
N VAL A 53 -15.75 12.51 -0.90
CA VAL A 53 -15.28 11.55 -1.90
C VAL A 53 -15.53 12.11 -3.29
N ARG A 54 -16.74 12.59 -3.58
CA ARG A 54 -17.08 13.18 -4.88
C ARG A 54 -16.21 14.39 -5.23
N GLN A 55 -15.88 15.24 -4.25
CA GLN A 55 -14.96 16.36 -4.46
C GLN A 55 -13.53 15.89 -4.73
N LYS A 56 -13.04 14.90 -3.97
CA LYS A 56 -11.71 14.31 -4.18
C LYS A 56 -11.58 13.60 -5.53
N GLU A 57 -12.63 12.91 -5.97
CA GLU A 57 -12.65 12.23 -7.27
C GLU A 57 -12.50 13.22 -8.43
N LYS A 58 -13.11 14.41 -8.35
CA LYS A 58 -12.91 15.48 -9.36
C LYS A 58 -11.45 15.92 -9.48
N LEU A 59 -10.71 15.86 -8.37
CA LEU A 59 -9.30 16.25 -8.31
C LEU A 59 -8.35 15.07 -8.56
N ARG A 60 -8.87 13.84 -8.72
CA ARG A 60 -8.04 12.66 -8.91
C ARG A 60 -7.33 12.75 -10.26
N PRO A 61 -5.98 12.75 -10.30
CA PRO A 61 -5.26 12.74 -11.56
C PRO A 61 -5.62 11.47 -12.33
N LYS A 62 -5.97 11.61 -13.61
CA LYS A 62 -6.15 10.47 -14.51
C LYS A 62 -4.80 9.74 -14.61
N GLN A 63 -4.68 8.62 -13.90
CA GLN A 63 -3.52 7.75 -14.04
C GLN A 63 -3.57 7.14 -15.43
N TYR A 64 -2.77 7.68 -16.34
CA TYR A 64 -2.53 7.04 -17.62
C TYR A 64 -1.60 5.86 -17.37
N THR A 65 -2.18 4.69 -17.17
CA THR A 65 -1.40 3.44 -17.10
C THR A 65 -0.88 3.17 -18.50
N ALA A 66 0.36 3.57 -18.78
CA ALA A 66 1.06 3.10 -19.97
C ALA A 66 1.11 1.56 -19.90
N PRO A 67 0.90 0.85 -21.02
CA PRO A 67 1.05 -0.59 -21.03
C PRO A 67 2.49 -0.96 -20.61
N PRO A 68 2.68 -2.06 -19.85
CA PRO A 68 4.02 -2.48 -19.46
C PRO A 68 4.85 -2.74 -20.72
N VAL A 69 6.02 -2.09 -20.80
CA VAL A 69 6.99 -2.34 -21.88
C VAL A 69 7.64 -3.70 -21.58
N ILE A 70 7.18 -4.74 -22.27
CA ILE A 70 7.79 -6.07 -22.22
C ILE A 70 9.04 -6.01 -23.11
N GLY A 71 10.20 -5.75 -22.50
CA GLY A 71 11.49 -5.88 -23.18
C GLY A 71 11.85 -7.36 -23.32
N THR A 72 12.11 -7.83 -24.53
CA THR A 72 12.71 -9.14 -24.75
C THR A 72 14.18 -9.09 -24.32
N TYR A 73 14.56 -9.98 -23.39
CA TYR A 73 15.96 -10.12 -22.99
C TYR A 73 16.79 -10.57 -24.20
N ALA A 74 17.58 -9.67 -24.77
CA ALA A 74 18.60 -10.03 -25.76
C ALA A 74 19.79 -10.62 -25.00
N GLY A 75 20.02 -11.92 -25.16
CA GLY A 75 21.14 -12.61 -24.53
C GLY A 75 22.49 -11.96 -24.88
N VAL A 76 23.34 -11.77 -23.88
CA VAL A 76 24.70 -11.24 -24.06
C VAL A 76 25.49 -12.22 -24.92
N ALA A 77 25.99 -11.76 -26.07
CA ALA A 77 26.87 -12.55 -26.91
C ALA A 77 28.16 -12.88 -26.14
N VAL A 78 28.43 -14.18 -25.94
CA VAL A 78 29.66 -14.64 -25.30
C VAL A 78 30.82 -14.42 -26.29
N VAL A 79 31.54 -13.31 -26.13
CA VAL A 79 32.79 -13.08 -26.86
C VAL A 79 33.84 -14.04 -26.29
N ARG A 80 34.23 -15.05 -27.07
CA ARG A 80 35.38 -15.90 -26.73
C ARG A 80 36.65 -15.05 -26.83
N GLY A 81 37.12 -14.54 -25.70
CA GLY A 81 38.42 -13.86 -25.60
C GLY A 81 39.57 -14.80 -25.97
N ASN A 82 40.72 -14.22 -26.33
CA ASN A 82 41.93 -14.98 -26.63
C ASN A 82 42.44 -15.68 -25.34
N PRO A 83 42.45 -17.03 -25.27
CA PRO A 83 42.81 -17.75 -24.05
C PRO A 83 44.26 -17.49 -23.62
N VAL A 84 45.15 -17.18 -24.56
CA VAL A 84 46.56 -16.86 -24.28
C VAL A 84 46.65 -15.54 -23.50
N VAL A 85 45.88 -14.54 -23.88
CA VAL A 85 45.84 -13.23 -23.20
C VAL A 85 45.24 -13.38 -21.80
N ALA A 86 44.19 -14.20 -21.66
CA ALA A 86 43.60 -14.51 -20.36
C ALA A 86 44.57 -15.27 -19.43
N ALA A 87 45.33 -16.22 -19.98
CA ALA A 87 46.34 -16.95 -19.19
C ALA A 87 47.46 -16.02 -18.70
N HIS A 88 47.94 -15.10 -19.56
CA HIS A 88 48.92 -14.09 -19.17
C HIS A 88 48.39 -13.13 -18.10
N SER A 89 47.14 -12.66 -18.22
CA SER A 89 46.56 -11.77 -17.21
C SER A 89 46.41 -12.47 -15.86
N ILE A 90 45.97 -13.73 -15.85
CA ILE A 90 45.85 -14.53 -14.62
C ILE A 90 47.22 -14.78 -13.98
N ALA A 91 48.25 -15.10 -14.77
CA ALA A 91 49.60 -15.29 -14.26
C ALA A 91 50.17 -14.01 -13.63
N SER A 92 49.96 -12.86 -14.28
CA SER A 92 50.36 -11.54 -13.76
C SER A 92 49.66 -11.21 -12.44
N ILE A 93 48.34 -11.41 -12.36
CA ILE A 93 47.56 -11.21 -11.13
C ILE A 93 48.07 -12.10 -10.00
N ARG A 94 48.34 -13.38 -10.27
CA ARG A 94 48.89 -14.30 -9.26
C ARG A 94 50.26 -13.84 -8.76
N SER A 95 51.12 -13.34 -9.64
CA SER A 95 52.44 -12.81 -9.25
C SER A 95 52.30 -11.60 -8.32
N LEU A 96 51.41 -10.66 -8.63
CA LEU A 96 51.17 -9.48 -7.80
C LEU A 96 50.62 -9.83 -6.42
N LEU A 97 49.72 -10.82 -6.34
CA LEU A 97 49.15 -11.27 -5.06
C LEU A 97 50.18 -12.02 -4.19
N ASN A 98 51.11 -12.76 -4.80
CA ASN A 98 52.16 -13.44 -4.04
C ASN A 98 53.22 -12.44 -3.53
N GLN A 99 53.55 -11.41 -4.31
CA GLN A 99 54.48 -10.35 -3.88
C GLN A 99 53.94 -9.56 -2.67
N SER A 100 52.62 -9.41 -2.55
CA SER A 100 51.99 -8.73 -1.42
C SER A 100 51.82 -9.62 -0.17
N LYS A 101 52.21 -10.89 -0.24
CA LYS A 101 52.14 -11.86 0.87
C LYS A 101 53.48 -12.08 1.57
N GLU A 102 54.58 -11.65 0.95
CA GLU A 102 55.95 -11.70 1.51
C GLU A 102 56.43 -10.34 2.04
N ALA A 103 55.54 -9.35 2.14
CA ALA A 103 55.79 -8.03 2.76
C ALA A 103 55.16 -7.93 4.16
#